data_AF-A0A1B6EP65-F1
#
_entry.id   AF-A0A1B6EP65-F1
#
_cell.length_a   1.000
_cell.length_b   1.000
_cell.length_c   1.000
_cell.angle_alpha   90.00
_cell.angle_beta   90.00
_cell.angle_gamma   90.00
#
_symmetry.space_group_name_H-M   'P 1'
#
loop_
_entity.id
_entity.type
_entity.pdbx_description
1 polymer ?
#
loop_
_entity_poly.entity_id
_entity_poly.type
_entity_poly.pdbx_seq_one_letter_code
_entity_poly.pdbx_strand_id
1 'polypeptide(L)'
;ASRGPPLADKVVRVCTALREAMTQSNENQDFYLQPILSTYVRAGHVGEAISLADSDQALSYLALLIDTDKLYEEALGVYNLEKALKIAGKSLKDPKEYVPYLTKLQQMDPAYMRFTIDKRLRKPQSALRNLVQCKDRTEECIQYVKSSGLYTLALDLFKDQPEEYKQICLLYGDHLLNKQLYEEAGLMYQRGGDIDKAITALTRAGSLLQCLTLAAKQNFSEEALLELHLALLSALLNQEKHFEAAELHSLMGKHEEAVTCLVEGRLWSRAIFLCHQHKQPQLVESLVKPVLLESQNRSLMDIRAKVADMEKYSARLLVVREQQANPDKNFDALSDIQSDTSSLSSFSTSSAGTRSTKNTRKAQRKLWSLKEGNPREEQALLYTITELIQNTERLTSDVRTTCLALAELGLDTEAGTLHSAMTAALEKIQQIRHSVWPGSTVKKTGSDADAIDPTLTDMQLKFPPASCISATWRLNIYS
;
A
#
# COMPACT_ATOMS: atom_id res chain seq x y z
N ALA A 1 25.01 23.18 -28.99
CA ALA A 1 25.18 23.01 -27.53
C ALA A 1 23.82 22.65 -26.92
N SER A 2 23.61 21.38 -26.59
CA SER A 2 22.40 20.94 -25.89
C SER A 2 22.39 21.54 -24.49
N ARG A 3 21.38 22.35 -24.15
CA ARG A 3 21.17 22.80 -22.77
C ARG A 3 21.04 21.56 -21.91
N GLY A 4 21.98 21.37 -20.97
CA GLY A 4 21.90 20.30 -19.98
C GLY A 4 20.57 20.36 -19.21
N PRO A 5 20.16 19.27 -18.55
CA PRO A 5 18.90 19.23 -17.82
C PRO A 5 18.85 20.38 -16.79
N PRO A 6 17.69 21.01 -16.57
CA PRO A 6 17.54 22.07 -15.60
C PRO A 6 17.95 21.55 -14.21
N LEU A 7 18.88 22.26 -13.55
CA LEU A 7 19.29 21.95 -12.18
C LEU A 7 18.06 21.98 -11.26
N ALA A 8 17.89 20.94 -10.45
CA ALA A 8 16.95 20.96 -9.34
C ALA A 8 17.24 22.19 -8.45
N ASP A 9 16.18 22.88 -8.01
CA ASP A 9 16.24 24.09 -7.17
C ASP A 9 17.03 25.28 -7.72
N LYS A 10 17.11 25.41 -9.06
CA LYS A 10 17.78 26.55 -9.73
C LYS A 10 17.40 27.91 -9.13
N VAL A 11 16.10 28.14 -8.87
CA VAL A 11 15.60 29.43 -8.36
C VAL A 11 16.17 29.71 -6.97
N VAL A 12 16.11 28.74 -6.06
CA VAL A 12 16.62 28.87 -4.69
C VAL A 12 18.13 29.12 -4.72
N ARG A 13 18.89 28.36 -5.52
CA ARG A 13 20.35 28.53 -5.64
C ARG A 13 20.75 29.93 -6.11
N VAL A 14 20.11 30.44 -7.16
CA VAL A 14 20.40 31.78 -7.69
C VAL A 14 20.02 32.86 -6.68
N CYS A 15 18.85 32.74 -6.05
CA CYS A 15 18.40 33.69 -5.03
C CYS A 15 19.35 33.70 -3.82
N THR A 16 19.85 32.55 -3.39
CA THR A 16 20.82 32.44 -2.29
C THR A 16 22.16 33.08 -2.65
N ALA A 17 22.74 32.77 -3.82
CA ALA A 17 24.00 33.37 -4.25
C ALA A 17 23.91 34.90 -4.40
N LEU A 18 22.79 35.41 -4.94
CA LEU A 18 22.54 36.85 -5.02
C LEU A 18 22.44 37.48 -3.63
N ARG A 19 21.73 36.84 -2.69
CA ARG A 19 21.65 37.33 -1.30
C ARG A 19 23.02 37.43 -0.66
N GLU A 20 23.83 36.36 -0.73
CA GLU A 20 25.17 36.32 -0.16
C GLU A 20 26.07 37.41 -0.73
N ALA A 21 26.03 37.63 -2.05
CA ALA A 21 26.79 38.70 -2.68
C ALA A 21 26.34 40.10 -2.22
N MET A 22 25.03 40.32 -2.09
CA MET A 22 24.47 41.61 -1.63
C MET A 22 24.78 41.85 -0.14
N THR A 23 24.70 40.83 0.71
CA THR A 23 24.95 40.96 2.16
C THR A 23 26.43 41.09 2.51
N GLN A 24 27.34 40.60 1.67
CA GLN A 24 28.80 40.74 1.84
C GLN A 24 29.37 42.03 1.22
N SER A 25 28.56 42.82 0.52
CA SER A 25 29.00 44.09 -0.05
C SER A 25 29.28 45.13 1.06
N ASN A 26 30.25 46.02 0.83
CA ASN A 26 30.55 47.14 1.73
C ASN A 26 29.57 48.32 1.59
N GLU A 27 28.46 48.13 0.86
CA GLU A 27 27.45 49.16 0.64
C GLU A 27 26.42 49.16 1.78
N ASN A 28 25.69 50.27 1.94
CA ASN A 28 24.65 50.37 2.97
C ASN A 28 23.59 49.28 2.79
N GLN A 29 23.25 48.57 3.87
CA GLN A 29 22.24 47.50 3.87
C GLN A 29 20.87 47.96 3.33
N ASP A 30 20.53 49.23 3.52
CA ASP A 30 19.29 49.82 3.00
C ASP A 30 19.21 49.83 1.47
N PHE A 31 20.36 49.91 0.78
CA PHE A 31 20.40 49.95 -0.68
C PHE A 31 19.91 48.63 -1.30
N TYR A 32 20.33 47.50 -0.72
CA TYR A 32 19.96 46.16 -1.21
C TYR A 32 18.71 45.57 -0.56
N LEU A 33 18.04 46.28 0.34
CA LEU A 33 16.91 45.74 1.09
C LEU A 33 15.80 45.20 0.17
N GLN A 34 15.34 45.98 -0.82
CA GLN A 34 14.30 45.53 -1.75
C GLN A 34 14.73 44.32 -2.61
N PRO A 35 15.92 44.32 -3.26
CA PRO A 35 16.46 43.13 -3.92
C PRO A 35 16.55 41.91 -3.01
N ILE A 36 17.03 42.07 -1.77
CA ILE A 36 17.13 40.99 -0.78
C ILE A 36 15.73 40.44 -0.45
N LEU A 37 14.75 41.29 -0.17
CA LEU A 37 13.36 40.87 0.07
C LEU A 37 12.80 40.08 -1.13
N SER A 38 13.04 40.58 -2.36
CA SER A 38 12.65 39.89 -3.59
C SER A 38 13.22 38.48 -3.67
N THR A 39 14.49 38.29 -3.33
CA THR A 39 15.11 36.95 -3.37
C THR A 39 14.52 35.99 -2.33
N TYR A 40 14.18 36.45 -1.13
CA TYR A 40 13.47 35.63 -0.13
C TYR A 40 12.08 35.21 -0.64
N VAL A 41 11.31 36.16 -1.18
CA VAL A 41 9.98 35.89 -1.73
C VAL A 41 10.04 34.91 -2.90
N ARG A 42 10.97 35.11 -3.85
CA ARG A 42 11.13 34.25 -5.03
C ARG A 42 11.61 32.84 -4.69
N ALA A 43 12.36 32.68 -3.60
CA ALA A 43 12.76 31.39 -3.07
C ALA A 43 11.68 30.73 -2.19
N GLY A 44 10.53 31.39 -1.95
CA GLY A 44 9.44 30.86 -1.12
C GLY A 44 9.60 31.09 0.38
N HIS A 45 10.62 31.84 0.82
CA HIS A 45 10.91 32.14 2.22
C HIS A 45 10.27 33.47 2.66
N VAL A 46 8.95 33.58 2.51
CA VAL A 46 8.21 34.84 2.76
C VAL A 46 8.31 35.28 4.22
N GLY A 47 8.27 34.34 5.18
CA GLY A 47 8.41 34.66 6.60
C GLY A 47 9.74 35.35 6.95
N GLU A 48 10.84 34.92 6.33
CA GLU A 48 12.16 35.56 6.51
C GLU A 48 12.16 36.98 5.92
N ALA A 49 11.55 37.16 4.75
CA ALA A 49 11.37 38.50 4.17
C ALA A 49 10.58 39.44 5.10
N ILE A 50 9.50 38.94 5.70
CA ILE A 50 8.69 39.73 6.65
C ILE A 50 9.51 40.06 7.91
N SER A 51 10.30 39.12 8.42
CA SER A 51 11.16 39.38 9.59
C SER A 51 12.17 40.49 9.34
N LEU A 52 12.70 40.62 8.12
CA LEU A 52 13.67 41.65 7.71
C LEU A 52 13.02 43.01 7.36
N ALA A 53 11.74 43.01 6.98
CA ALA A 53 11.03 44.22 6.59
C ALA A 53 10.57 45.04 7.81
N ASP A 54 11.42 45.95 8.29
CA ASP A 54 11.14 46.77 9.48
C ASP A 54 10.49 48.13 9.17
N SER A 55 10.64 48.63 7.94
CA SER A 55 10.03 49.90 7.50
C SER A 55 8.68 49.69 6.81
N ASP A 56 7.81 50.69 6.89
CA ASP A 56 6.52 50.65 6.19
C ASP A 56 6.69 50.61 4.66
N GLN A 57 7.78 51.15 4.15
CA GLN A 57 8.16 51.07 2.74
C GLN A 57 8.52 49.63 2.33
N ALA A 58 9.27 48.91 3.15
CA ALA A 58 9.61 47.51 2.91
C ALA A 58 8.37 46.59 2.94
N LEU A 59 7.45 46.81 3.88
CA LEU A 59 6.19 46.07 3.93
C LEU A 59 5.27 46.39 2.74
N SER A 60 5.22 47.66 2.31
CA SER A 60 4.50 48.04 1.08
C SER A 60 5.11 47.37 -0.16
N TYR A 61 6.44 47.27 -0.22
CA TYR A 61 7.13 46.58 -1.30
C TYR A 61 6.79 45.08 -1.34
N LEU A 62 6.76 44.40 -0.19
CA LEU A 62 6.34 43.00 -0.11
C LEU A 62 4.90 42.79 -0.59
N ALA A 63 3.99 43.72 -0.28
CA ALA A 63 2.59 43.68 -0.74
C ALA A 63 2.43 43.87 -2.27
N LEU A 64 3.46 44.40 -2.96
CA LEU A 64 3.49 44.41 -4.43
C LEU A 64 3.91 43.06 -5.03
N LEU A 65 4.68 42.26 -4.27
CA LEU A 65 5.21 40.99 -4.75
C LEU A 65 4.29 39.80 -4.45
N ILE A 66 3.51 39.89 -3.38
CA ILE A 66 2.65 38.82 -2.87
C ILE A 66 1.29 39.41 -2.56
N ASP A 67 0.25 38.63 -2.83
CA ASP A 67 -1.11 38.90 -2.37
C ASP A 67 -1.16 39.25 -0.87
N THR A 68 -1.91 40.31 -0.53
CA THR A 68 -1.95 40.87 0.83
C THR A 68 -2.52 39.91 1.86
N ASP A 69 -3.44 39.02 1.47
CA ASP A 69 -4.03 38.05 2.38
C ASP A 69 -3.02 36.96 2.75
N LYS A 70 -2.27 36.48 1.74
CA LYS A 70 -1.15 35.56 1.97
C LYS A 70 -0.05 36.21 2.80
N LEU A 71 0.30 37.47 2.51
CA LEU A 71 1.31 38.19 3.27
C LEU A 71 0.91 38.37 4.74
N TYR A 72 -0.38 38.61 5.00
CA TYR A 72 -0.94 38.65 6.36
C TYR A 72 -0.86 37.28 7.06
N GLU A 73 -1.22 36.20 6.38
CA GLU A 73 -1.11 34.83 6.92
C GLU A 73 0.34 34.45 7.24
N GLU A 74 1.29 34.81 6.39
CA GLU A 74 2.72 34.59 6.63
C GLU A 74 3.24 35.45 7.79
N ALA A 75 2.76 36.68 7.94
CA ALA A 75 3.10 37.55 9.07
C ALA A 75 2.60 36.98 10.40
N LEU A 76 1.37 36.42 10.41
CA LEU A 76 0.89 35.63 11.54
C LEU A 76 1.78 34.41 11.79
N GLY A 77 2.19 33.69 10.74
CA GLY A 77 3.02 32.50 10.82
C GLY A 77 4.43 32.70 11.39
N VAL A 78 4.98 33.92 11.32
CA VAL A 78 6.22 34.31 12.01
C VAL A 78 5.98 34.90 13.41
N TYR A 79 4.73 34.86 13.87
CA TYR A 79 4.28 35.30 15.20
C TYR A 79 4.52 36.78 15.50
N ASN A 80 4.63 37.63 14.47
CA ASN A 80 4.77 39.08 14.62
C ASN A 80 3.42 39.79 14.40
N LEU A 81 2.70 40.02 15.50
CA LEU A 81 1.35 40.61 15.47
C LEU A 81 1.36 42.07 15.00
N GLU A 82 2.43 42.82 15.24
CA GLU A 82 2.55 44.22 14.81
C GLU A 82 2.69 44.31 13.29
N LYS A 83 3.56 43.50 12.68
CA LYS A 83 3.70 43.44 11.22
C LYS A 83 2.41 42.92 10.59
N ALA A 84 1.75 41.92 11.19
CA ALA A 84 0.45 41.45 10.73
C ALA A 84 -0.62 42.56 10.77
N LEU A 85 -0.66 43.38 11.82
CA LEU A 85 -1.56 44.53 11.93
C LEU A 85 -1.31 45.56 10.82
N LYS A 86 -0.04 45.91 10.58
CA LYS A 86 0.36 46.86 9.53
C LYS A 86 0.01 46.36 8.13
N ILE A 87 0.22 45.08 7.86
CA ILE A 87 -0.12 44.45 6.58
C ILE A 87 -1.63 44.41 6.40
N ALA A 88 -2.38 44.02 7.44
CA ALA A 88 -3.85 43.99 7.40
C ALA A 88 -4.45 45.39 7.14
N GLY A 89 -3.91 46.44 7.76
CA GLY A 89 -4.37 47.82 7.53
C GLY A 89 -4.15 48.33 6.10
N LYS A 90 -3.29 47.68 5.32
CA LYS A 90 -3.07 47.96 3.89
C LYS A 90 -3.87 47.02 2.97
N SER A 91 -4.57 46.04 3.54
CA SER A 91 -5.41 45.08 2.81
C SER A 91 -6.85 45.58 2.69
N LEU A 92 -7.67 44.88 1.90
CA LEU A 92 -9.10 45.13 1.79
C LEU A 92 -9.93 44.46 2.91
N LYS A 93 -9.29 43.88 3.94
CA LYS A 93 -9.98 43.23 5.06
C LYS A 93 -10.66 44.24 5.98
N ASP A 94 -11.81 43.86 6.54
CA ASP A 94 -12.53 44.70 7.50
C ASP A 94 -11.74 44.79 8.82
N PRO A 95 -11.39 46.00 9.31
CA PRO A 95 -10.79 46.21 10.63
C PRO A 95 -11.56 45.57 11.78
N LYS A 96 -12.88 45.42 11.66
CA LYS A 96 -13.71 44.76 12.66
C LYS A 96 -13.45 43.26 12.76
N GLU A 97 -12.82 42.64 11.76
CA GLU A 97 -12.48 41.22 11.79
C GLU A 97 -11.06 40.97 12.32
N TYR A 98 -10.05 41.70 11.82
CA TYR A 98 -8.65 41.41 12.17
C TYR A 98 -8.20 42.09 13.46
N VAL A 99 -8.68 43.31 13.78
CA VAL A 99 -8.26 44.01 15.00
C VAL A 99 -8.66 43.23 16.26
N PRO A 100 -9.93 42.82 16.46
CA PRO A 100 -10.32 42.06 17.65
C PRO A 100 -9.59 40.72 17.75
N TYR A 101 -9.32 40.06 16.62
CA TYR A 101 -8.57 38.82 16.59
C TYR A 101 -7.12 39.00 17.06
N LEU A 102 -6.42 40.02 16.55
CA LEU A 102 -5.05 40.33 16.97
C LEU A 102 -4.97 40.75 18.44
N THR A 103 -5.91 41.57 18.91
CA THR A 103 -6.01 41.96 20.33
C THR A 103 -6.23 40.73 21.22
N LYS A 104 -7.08 39.79 20.80
CA LYS A 104 -7.31 38.53 21.52
C LYS A 104 -6.02 37.70 21.58
N LEU A 105 -5.26 37.61 20.49
CA LEU A 105 -3.99 36.89 20.46
C LEU A 105 -2.94 37.51 21.39
N GLN A 106 -2.86 38.85 21.47
CA GLN A 106 -1.94 39.56 22.36
C GLN A 106 -2.17 39.27 23.85
N GLN A 107 -3.39 38.90 24.23
CA GLN A 107 -3.77 38.59 25.61
C GLN A 107 -3.50 37.14 26.02
N MET A 108 -3.13 36.26 25.07
CA MET A 108 -2.85 34.86 25.34
C MET A 108 -1.40 34.66 25.79
N ASP A 109 -1.14 33.57 26.52
CA ASP A 109 0.24 33.13 26.75
C ASP A 109 0.96 32.86 25.42
N PRO A 110 2.27 33.18 25.30
CA PRO A 110 2.99 33.11 24.03
C PRO A 110 2.90 31.74 23.31
N ALA A 111 2.97 30.63 24.06
CA ALA A 111 2.84 29.29 23.50
C ALA A 111 1.42 29.02 22.97
N TYR A 112 0.39 29.42 23.72
CA TYR A 112 -1.01 29.23 23.33
C TYR A 112 -1.42 30.14 22.17
N MET A 113 -0.87 31.35 22.11
CA MET A 113 -0.99 32.26 20.97
C MET A 113 -0.47 31.59 19.69
N ARG A 114 0.75 31.03 19.73
CA ARG A 114 1.36 30.35 18.59
C ARG A 114 0.56 29.13 18.15
N PHE A 115 0.07 28.33 19.10
CA PHE A 115 -0.86 27.23 18.81
C PHE A 115 -2.12 27.72 18.09
N THR A 116 -2.76 28.78 18.59
CA THR A 116 -4.00 29.34 18.03
C THR A 116 -3.78 29.83 16.59
N ILE A 117 -2.64 30.49 16.35
CA ILE A 117 -2.24 30.93 15.02
C ILE A 117 -1.99 29.73 14.09
N ASP A 118 -1.14 28.79 14.49
CA ASP A 118 -0.78 27.64 13.65
C ASP A 118 -1.98 26.76 13.32
N LYS A 119 -2.90 26.59 14.28
CA LYS A 119 -4.17 25.89 14.07
C LYS A 119 -5.02 26.59 13.02
N ARG A 120 -5.11 27.92 13.05
CA ARG A 120 -5.82 28.73 12.03
C ARG A 120 -5.16 28.60 10.66
N LEU A 121 -3.83 28.63 10.62
CA LEU A 121 -3.03 28.51 9.39
C LEU A 121 -2.92 27.07 8.86
N ARG A 122 -3.62 26.10 9.48
CA ARG A 122 -3.60 24.68 9.10
C ARG A 122 -2.19 24.09 9.10
N LYS A 123 -1.36 24.46 10.08
CA LYS A 123 -0.01 23.92 10.34
C LYS A 123 -0.05 22.98 11.56
N PRO A 124 -0.64 21.78 11.47
CA PRO A 124 -1.00 21.00 12.66
C PRO A 124 0.21 20.50 13.46
N GLN A 125 1.33 20.17 12.80
CA GLN A 125 2.55 19.74 13.49
C GLN A 125 3.15 20.86 14.35
N SER A 126 3.20 22.08 13.81
CA SER A 126 3.68 23.26 14.54
C SER A 126 2.74 23.62 15.68
N ALA A 127 1.43 23.58 15.42
CA ALA A 127 0.40 23.80 16.43
C ALA A 127 0.58 22.86 17.63
N LEU A 128 0.76 21.55 17.38
CA LEU A 128 0.98 20.57 18.45
C LEU A 128 2.25 20.89 19.26
N ARG A 129 3.38 21.19 18.60
CA ARG A 129 4.65 21.54 19.29
C ARG A 129 4.52 22.77 20.20
N ASN A 130 3.68 23.73 19.81
CA ASN A 130 3.39 24.91 20.62
C ASN A 130 2.44 24.57 21.77
N LEU A 131 1.42 23.75 21.53
CA LEU A 131 0.45 23.38 22.54
C LEU A 131 1.05 22.54 23.68
N VAL A 132 2.00 21.64 23.38
CA VAL A 132 2.70 20.83 24.39
C VAL A 132 3.50 21.68 25.40
N GLN A 133 3.90 22.90 25.03
CA GLN A 133 4.58 23.82 25.95
C GLN A 133 3.62 24.40 27.01
N CYS A 134 2.31 24.30 26.82
CA CYS A 134 1.28 24.77 27.74
C CYS A 134 0.98 23.69 28.80
N LYS A 135 1.58 23.80 29.99
CA LYS A 135 1.48 22.79 31.06
C LYS A 135 0.04 22.52 31.54
N ASP A 136 -0.82 23.52 31.55
CA ASP A 136 -2.19 23.41 32.09
C ASP A 136 -3.23 22.96 31.04
N ARG A 137 -2.77 22.45 29.87
CA ARG A 137 -3.62 22.16 28.70
C ARG A 137 -3.45 20.75 28.14
N THR A 138 -3.04 19.80 28.97
CA THR A 138 -2.80 18.40 28.57
C THR A 138 -4.01 17.75 27.90
N GLU A 139 -5.22 17.90 28.47
CA GLU A 139 -6.45 17.36 27.87
C GLU A 139 -6.74 17.92 26.47
N GLU A 140 -6.52 19.22 26.26
CA GLU A 140 -6.66 19.88 24.96
C GLU A 140 -5.62 19.36 23.97
N CYS A 141 -4.38 19.10 24.42
CA CYS A 141 -3.34 18.46 23.61
C CYS A 141 -3.82 17.11 23.09
N ILE A 142 -4.33 16.27 23.99
CA ILE A 142 -4.74 14.91 23.70
C ILE A 142 -5.89 14.88 22.70
N GLN A 143 -6.89 15.77 22.86
CA GLN A 143 -7.98 15.92 21.89
C GLN A 143 -7.48 16.43 20.53
N TYR A 144 -6.49 17.33 20.54
CA TYR A 144 -5.89 17.84 19.31
C TYR A 144 -5.12 16.75 18.56
N VAL A 145 -4.37 15.88 19.25
CA VAL A 145 -3.70 14.72 18.65
C VAL A 145 -4.72 13.79 18.00
N LYS A 146 -5.83 13.47 18.70
CA LYS A 146 -6.89 12.60 18.17
C LYS A 146 -7.55 13.17 16.91
N SER A 147 -7.83 14.48 16.88
CA SER A 147 -8.49 15.12 15.74
C SER A 147 -7.56 15.38 14.55
N SER A 148 -6.25 15.57 14.79
CA SER A 148 -5.25 15.83 13.74
C SER A 148 -4.54 14.57 13.23
N GLY A 149 -4.63 13.45 13.95
CA GLY A 149 -3.95 12.19 13.60
C GLY A 149 -2.44 12.21 13.83
N LEU A 150 -1.91 13.17 14.59
CA LEU A 150 -0.48 13.38 14.82
C LEU A 150 0.12 12.50 15.92
N TYR A 151 -0.23 11.21 15.93
CA TYR A 151 0.16 10.29 17.00
C TYR A 151 1.67 10.11 17.12
N THR A 152 2.39 9.93 16.01
CA THR A 152 3.85 9.71 16.02
C THR A 152 4.60 10.92 16.58
N LEU A 153 4.27 12.13 16.10
CA LEU A 153 4.83 13.36 16.63
C LEU A 153 4.49 13.55 18.12
N ALA A 154 3.26 13.20 18.54
CA ALA A 154 2.89 13.27 19.95
C ALA A 154 3.73 12.32 20.81
N LEU A 155 3.94 11.07 20.38
CA LEU A 155 4.79 10.12 21.10
C LEU A 155 6.24 10.65 21.28
N ASP A 156 6.80 11.27 20.24
CA ASP A 156 8.14 11.87 20.30
C ASP A 156 8.21 13.04 21.29
N LEU A 157 7.17 13.88 21.33
CA LEU A 157 7.10 15.05 22.21
C LEU A 157 6.86 14.68 23.68
N PHE A 158 6.12 13.61 23.95
CA PHE A 158 5.76 13.15 25.29
C PHE A 158 6.64 12.01 25.82
N LYS A 159 7.73 11.65 25.13
CA LYS A 159 8.60 10.50 25.50
C LYS A 159 9.10 10.52 26.95
N ASP A 160 9.29 11.72 27.53
CA ASP A 160 9.80 11.92 28.89
C ASP A 160 8.66 12.11 29.92
N GLN A 161 7.40 12.00 29.49
CA GLN A 161 6.18 12.19 30.27
C GLN A 161 5.36 10.89 30.27
N PRO A 162 5.56 9.99 31.24
CA PRO A 162 5.12 8.61 31.14
C PRO A 162 3.60 8.43 31.11
N GLU A 163 2.84 9.27 31.82
CA GLU A 163 1.38 9.12 31.90
C GLU A 163 0.71 9.60 30.60
N GLU A 164 1.12 10.76 30.09
CA GLU A 164 0.67 11.31 28.81
C GLU A 164 1.09 10.40 27.64
N TYR A 165 2.32 9.87 27.67
CA TYR A 165 2.81 8.93 26.67
C TYR A 165 1.94 7.67 26.61
N LYS A 166 1.59 7.09 27.77
CA LYS A 166 0.68 5.93 27.83
C LYS A 166 -0.69 6.28 27.24
N GLN A 167 -1.25 7.43 27.59
CA GLN A 167 -2.55 7.86 27.08
C GLN A 167 -2.55 8.05 25.56
N ILE A 168 -1.48 8.62 25.00
CA ILE A 168 -1.30 8.75 23.55
C ILE A 168 -1.17 7.38 22.89
N CYS A 169 -0.43 6.44 23.50
CA CYS A 169 -0.34 5.07 23.02
C CYS A 169 -1.73 4.41 22.93
N LEU A 170 -2.57 4.54 23.96
CA LEU A 170 -3.93 3.97 23.95
C LEU A 170 -4.80 4.58 22.84
N LEU A 171 -4.75 5.90 22.66
CA LEU A 171 -5.49 6.59 21.60
C LEU A 171 -4.99 6.21 20.21
N TYR A 172 -3.69 5.98 20.06
CA TYR A 172 -3.13 5.52 18.81
C TYR A 172 -3.55 4.09 18.52
N GLY A 173 -3.57 3.23 19.55
CA GLY A 173 -4.13 1.88 19.51
C GLY A 173 -5.57 1.87 18.98
N ASP A 174 -6.45 2.72 19.54
CA ASP A 174 -7.84 2.85 19.08
C ASP A 174 -7.95 3.27 17.62
N HIS A 175 -7.10 4.22 17.19
CA HIS A 175 -7.07 4.67 15.80
C HIS A 175 -6.57 3.58 14.84
N LEU A 176 -5.55 2.81 15.21
CA LEU A 176 -5.03 1.69 14.42
C LEU A 176 -6.03 0.53 14.37
N LEU A 177 -6.73 0.27 15.47
CA LEU A 177 -7.79 -0.74 15.54
C LEU A 177 -8.92 -0.41 14.56
N ASN A 178 -9.34 0.86 14.48
CA ASN A 178 -10.34 1.33 13.52
C ASN A 178 -9.88 1.20 12.07
N LYS A 179 -8.56 1.22 11.82
CA LYS A 179 -7.95 0.96 10.51
C LYS A 179 -7.69 -0.52 10.22
N GLN A 180 -8.09 -1.42 11.13
CA GLN A 180 -7.85 -2.86 11.04
C GLN A 180 -6.36 -3.25 11.06
N LEU A 181 -5.48 -2.36 11.54
CA LEU A 181 -4.05 -2.63 11.75
C LEU A 181 -3.87 -3.25 13.13
N TYR A 182 -4.38 -4.48 13.29
CA TYR A 182 -4.53 -5.14 14.59
C TYR A 182 -3.21 -5.38 15.34
N GLU A 183 -2.14 -5.74 14.61
CA GLU A 183 -0.84 -6.01 15.23
C GLU A 183 -0.22 -4.74 15.82
N GLU A 184 -0.20 -3.65 15.04
CA GLU A 184 0.29 -2.36 15.51
C GLU A 184 -0.57 -1.79 16.64
N ALA A 185 -1.90 -1.96 16.56
CA ALA A 185 -2.82 -1.58 17.63
C ALA A 185 -2.49 -2.32 18.93
N GLY A 186 -2.26 -3.62 18.85
CA GLY A 186 -1.84 -4.46 19.97
C GLY A 186 -0.57 -3.97 20.66
N LEU A 187 0.45 -3.64 19.86
CA LEU A 187 1.71 -3.08 20.38
C LEU A 187 1.50 -1.73 21.06
N MET A 188 0.65 -0.86 20.52
CA MET A 188 0.34 0.42 21.13
C MET A 188 -0.44 0.27 22.44
N TYR A 189 -1.42 -0.63 22.51
CA TYR A 189 -2.12 -0.95 23.75
C TYR A 189 -1.18 -1.49 24.83
N GLN A 190 -0.25 -2.38 24.44
CA GLN A 190 0.76 -2.89 25.35
C GLN A 190 1.65 -1.77 25.91
N ARG A 191 2.10 -0.83 25.06
CA ARG A 191 2.88 0.34 25.50
C ARG A 191 2.07 1.28 26.39
N GLY A 192 0.77 1.40 26.14
CA GLY A 192 -0.17 2.17 26.96
C GLY A 192 -0.55 1.50 28.28
N GLY A 193 -0.20 0.22 28.47
CA GLY A 193 -0.50 -0.55 29.68
C GLY A 193 -1.88 -1.22 29.71
N ASP A 194 -2.67 -1.13 28.64
CA ASP A 194 -3.98 -1.79 28.52
C ASP A 194 -3.78 -3.18 27.88
N ILE A 195 -3.47 -4.16 28.72
CA ILE A 195 -3.05 -5.49 28.27
C ILE A 195 -4.24 -6.29 27.71
N ASP A 196 -5.43 -6.09 28.24
CA ASP A 196 -6.65 -6.78 27.77
C ASP A 196 -6.98 -6.36 26.33
N LYS A 197 -6.93 -5.05 26.03
CA LYS A 197 -7.06 -4.58 24.65
C LYS A 197 -5.92 -5.05 23.76
N ALA A 198 -4.69 -5.10 24.28
CA ALA A 198 -3.54 -5.62 23.54
C ALA A 198 -3.76 -7.07 23.10
N ILE A 199 -4.13 -7.96 24.03
CA ILE A 199 -4.39 -9.37 23.75
C ILE A 199 -5.57 -9.53 22.79
N THR A 200 -6.63 -8.73 22.96
CA THR A 200 -7.80 -8.75 22.05
C THR A 200 -7.40 -8.36 20.62
N ALA A 201 -6.62 -7.29 20.46
CA ALA A 201 -6.15 -6.83 19.16
C ALA A 201 -5.18 -7.85 18.52
N LEU A 202 -4.19 -8.34 19.26
CA LEU A 202 -3.21 -9.32 18.78
C LEU A 202 -3.85 -10.67 18.43
N THR A 203 -4.88 -11.08 19.15
CA THR A 203 -5.67 -12.28 18.81
C THR A 203 -6.35 -12.11 17.46
N ARG A 204 -6.94 -10.94 17.18
CA ARG A 204 -7.50 -10.64 15.86
C ARG A 204 -6.44 -10.57 14.76
N ALA A 205 -5.21 -10.16 15.09
CA ALA A 205 -4.08 -10.18 14.16
C ALA A 205 -3.57 -11.60 13.86
N GLY A 206 -3.93 -12.60 14.69
CA GLY A 206 -3.33 -13.93 14.64
C GLY A 206 -1.86 -13.93 15.06
N SER A 207 -1.43 -13.01 15.94
CA SER A 207 -0.05 -12.89 16.42
C SER A 207 0.21 -13.86 17.58
N LEU A 208 0.27 -15.16 17.26
CA LEU A 208 0.36 -16.27 18.24
C LEU A 208 1.39 -16.01 19.35
N LEU A 209 2.65 -15.80 18.97
CA LEU A 209 3.76 -15.69 19.93
C LEU A 209 3.61 -14.48 20.86
N GLN A 210 3.08 -13.35 20.34
CA GLN A 210 2.89 -12.14 21.14
C GLN A 210 1.78 -12.35 22.18
N CYS A 211 0.66 -12.98 21.79
CA CYS A 211 -0.42 -13.31 22.72
C CYS A 211 0.05 -14.25 23.83
N LEU A 212 0.75 -15.34 23.49
CA LEU A 212 1.28 -16.29 24.48
C LEU A 212 2.30 -15.64 25.41
N THR A 213 3.16 -14.77 24.88
CA THR A 213 4.13 -14.01 25.68
C THR A 213 3.42 -13.07 26.67
N LEU A 214 2.36 -12.39 26.24
CA LEU A 214 1.59 -11.51 27.12
C LEU A 214 0.82 -12.29 28.18
N ALA A 215 0.17 -13.40 27.81
CA ALA A 215 -0.53 -14.27 28.75
C ALA A 215 0.41 -14.82 29.84
N ALA A 216 1.62 -15.23 29.44
CA ALA A 216 2.66 -15.68 30.37
C ALA A 216 3.11 -14.55 31.32
N LYS A 217 3.34 -13.33 30.79
CA LYS A 217 3.72 -12.17 31.62
C LYS A 217 2.64 -11.77 32.64
N GLN A 218 1.38 -11.99 32.31
CA GLN A 218 0.23 -11.70 33.18
C GLN A 218 -0.14 -12.86 34.11
N ASN A 219 0.59 -13.98 34.07
CA ASN A 219 0.29 -15.19 34.85
C ASN A 219 -1.17 -15.63 34.71
N PHE A 220 -1.64 -15.75 33.46
CA PHE A 220 -3.00 -16.22 33.18
C PHE A 220 -3.27 -17.57 33.87
N SER A 221 -4.48 -17.73 34.40
CA SER A 221 -4.95 -19.03 34.88
C SER A 221 -5.04 -20.03 33.73
N GLU A 222 -5.04 -21.32 34.04
CA GLU A 222 -5.20 -22.36 33.02
C GLU A 222 -6.51 -22.18 32.23
N GLU A 223 -7.59 -21.79 32.90
CA GLU A 223 -8.89 -21.50 32.28
C GLU A 223 -8.81 -20.33 31.28
N ALA A 224 -8.24 -19.20 31.68
CA ALA A 224 -8.10 -18.02 30.81
C ALA A 224 -7.17 -18.28 29.62
N LEU A 225 -6.13 -19.09 29.83
CA LEU A 225 -5.20 -19.51 28.79
C LEU A 225 -5.87 -20.46 27.78
N LEU A 226 -6.76 -21.35 28.23
CA LEU A 226 -7.58 -22.17 27.33
C LEU A 226 -8.54 -21.31 26.49
N GLU A 227 -9.21 -20.32 27.08
CA GLU A 227 -10.07 -19.39 26.34
C GLU A 227 -9.29 -18.62 25.26
N LEU A 228 -8.10 -18.12 25.62
CA LEU A 228 -7.20 -17.44 24.69
C LEU A 228 -6.77 -18.37 23.54
N HIS A 229 -6.42 -19.62 23.84
CA HIS A 229 -6.06 -20.60 22.82
C HIS A 229 -7.20 -20.87 21.83
N LEU A 230 -8.44 -21.04 22.32
CA LEU A 230 -9.60 -21.25 21.45
C LEU A 230 -9.85 -20.03 20.56
N ALA A 231 -9.76 -18.81 21.13
CA ALA A 231 -9.92 -17.57 20.38
C ALA A 231 -8.82 -17.41 19.30
N LEU A 232 -7.56 -17.65 19.65
CA LEU A 232 -6.43 -17.63 18.72
C LEU A 232 -6.59 -18.66 17.61
N LEU A 233 -6.95 -19.90 17.95
CA LEU A 233 -7.12 -20.95 16.95
C LEU A 233 -8.19 -20.56 15.93
N SER A 234 -9.33 -20.03 16.39
CA SER A 234 -10.38 -19.55 15.49
C SER A 234 -9.89 -18.43 14.57
N ALA A 235 -9.08 -17.49 15.08
CA ALA A 235 -8.53 -16.41 14.28
C ALA A 235 -7.50 -16.89 13.25
N LEU A 236 -6.62 -17.82 13.65
CA LEU A 236 -5.58 -18.40 12.79
C LEU A 236 -6.20 -19.21 11.64
N LEU A 237 -7.19 -20.06 11.93
CA LEU A 237 -7.87 -20.86 10.91
C LEU A 237 -8.66 -19.98 9.93
N ASN A 238 -9.35 -18.95 10.42
CA ASN A 238 -10.04 -17.97 9.56
C ASN A 238 -9.09 -17.18 8.65
N GLN A 239 -7.80 -17.10 9.01
CA GLN A 239 -6.74 -16.43 8.24
C GLN A 239 -5.89 -17.41 7.41
N GLU A 240 -6.26 -18.69 7.35
CA GLU A 240 -5.50 -19.76 6.67
C GLU A 240 -4.05 -19.91 7.18
N LYS A 241 -3.78 -19.47 8.42
CA LYS A 241 -2.48 -19.60 9.12
C LYS A 241 -2.35 -20.99 9.76
N HIS A 242 -2.33 -22.01 8.90
CA HIS A 242 -2.36 -23.42 9.30
C HIS A 242 -1.11 -23.86 10.10
N PHE A 243 0.06 -23.26 9.84
CA PHE A 243 1.28 -23.58 10.56
C PHE A 243 1.18 -23.17 12.03
N GLU A 244 0.82 -21.92 12.28
CA GLU A 244 0.66 -21.35 13.62
C GLU A 244 -0.48 -22.04 14.37
N ALA A 245 -1.57 -22.40 13.68
CA ALA A 245 -2.66 -23.19 14.28
C ALA A 245 -2.16 -24.56 14.75
N ALA A 246 -1.33 -25.24 13.95
CA ALA A 246 -0.73 -26.51 14.31
C ALA A 246 0.27 -26.41 15.46
N GLU A 247 1.06 -25.34 15.51
CA GLU A 247 1.94 -25.06 16.66
C GLU A 247 1.13 -24.89 17.94
N LEU A 248 0.01 -24.15 17.86
CA LEU A 248 -0.87 -23.96 19.00
C LEU A 248 -1.50 -25.27 19.49
N HIS A 249 -2.00 -26.11 18.59
CA HIS A 249 -2.47 -27.45 18.93
C HIS A 249 -1.37 -28.31 19.56
N SER A 250 -0.14 -28.23 19.04
CA SER A 250 1.01 -28.97 19.58
C SER A 250 1.34 -28.55 21.00
N LEU A 251 1.26 -27.25 21.32
CA LEU A 251 1.44 -26.73 22.68
C LEU A 251 0.37 -27.24 23.65
N MET A 252 -0.84 -27.53 23.15
CA MET A 252 -1.93 -28.12 23.94
C MET A 252 -1.86 -29.66 24.06
N GLY A 253 -0.84 -30.31 23.48
CA GLY A 253 -0.75 -31.77 23.43
C GLY A 253 -1.73 -32.43 22.44
N LYS A 254 -2.36 -31.65 21.57
CA LYS A 254 -3.36 -32.08 20.57
C LYS A 254 -2.69 -32.41 19.25
N HIS A 255 -1.96 -33.53 19.21
CA HIS A 255 -1.08 -33.86 18.10
C HIS A 255 -1.83 -34.23 16.81
N GLU A 256 -2.95 -34.94 16.91
CA GLU A 256 -3.76 -35.33 15.73
C GLU A 256 -4.38 -34.10 15.05
N GLU A 257 -4.89 -33.15 15.83
CA GLU A 257 -5.43 -31.88 15.32
C GLU A 257 -4.33 -31.00 14.71
N ALA A 258 -3.13 -30.99 15.31
CA ALA A 258 -1.98 -30.31 14.74
C ALA A 258 -1.59 -30.87 13.36
N VAL A 259 -1.54 -32.21 13.22
CA VAL A 259 -1.28 -32.87 11.92
C VAL A 259 -2.36 -32.52 10.91
N THR A 260 -3.63 -32.53 11.35
CA THR A 260 -4.77 -32.17 10.49
C THR A 260 -4.64 -30.74 9.94
N CYS A 261 -4.31 -29.77 10.80
CA CYS A 261 -4.06 -28.39 10.37
C CYS A 261 -2.92 -28.29 9.34
N LEU A 262 -1.80 -28.99 9.57
CA LEU A 262 -0.66 -29.00 8.63
C LEU A 262 -1.03 -29.62 7.29
N VAL A 263 -1.84 -30.67 7.29
CA VAL A 263 -2.33 -31.35 6.08
C VAL A 263 -3.27 -30.42 5.29
N GLU A 264 -4.19 -29.72 5.95
CA GLU A 264 -5.06 -28.72 5.33
C GLU A 264 -4.23 -27.58 4.69
N GLY A 265 -3.17 -27.13 5.37
CA GLY A 265 -2.22 -26.14 4.86
C GLY A 265 -1.21 -26.66 3.83
N ARG A 266 -1.28 -27.95 3.43
CA ARG A 266 -0.34 -28.62 2.50
C ARG A 266 1.13 -28.57 2.97
N LEU A 267 1.37 -28.50 4.27
CA LEU A 267 2.68 -28.49 4.90
C LEU A 267 3.18 -29.91 5.15
N TRP A 268 3.28 -30.69 4.07
CA TRP A 268 3.47 -32.14 4.11
C TRP A 268 4.67 -32.61 4.93
N SER A 269 5.85 -32.04 4.66
CA SER A 269 7.08 -32.43 5.36
C SER A 269 7.00 -32.17 6.86
N ARG A 270 6.32 -31.08 7.26
CA ARG A 270 6.11 -30.76 8.68
C ARG A 270 5.11 -31.71 9.32
N ALA A 271 4.04 -32.08 8.61
CA ALA A 271 3.05 -33.06 9.09
C ALA A 271 3.70 -34.43 9.31
N ILE A 272 4.46 -34.93 8.32
CA ILE A 272 5.20 -36.21 8.40
C ILE A 272 6.19 -36.17 9.56
N PHE A 273 6.99 -35.11 9.65
CA PHE A 273 7.93 -34.91 10.76
C PHE A 273 7.23 -34.96 12.13
N LEU A 274 6.10 -34.28 12.28
CA LEU A 274 5.35 -34.22 13.54
C LEU A 274 4.84 -35.61 13.95
N CYS A 275 4.30 -36.40 13.01
CA CYS A 275 3.89 -37.78 13.27
C CYS A 275 5.04 -38.64 13.82
N HIS A 276 6.24 -38.51 13.24
CA HIS A 276 7.42 -39.25 13.71
C HIS A 276 7.97 -38.73 15.03
N GLN A 277 8.02 -37.41 15.22
CA GLN A 277 8.47 -36.77 16.46
C GLN A 277 7.65 -37.25 17.66
N HIS A 278 6.32 -37.38 17.50
CA HIS A 278 5.41 -37.85 18.55
C HIS A 278 5.26 -39.38 18.59
N LYS A 279 6.06 -40.13 17.83
CA LYS A 279 6.03 -41.61 17.76
C LYS A 279 4.66 -42.18 17.37
N GLN A 280 3.93 -41.48 16.51
CA GLN A 280 2.63 -41.89 15.96
C GLN A 280 2.68 -42.00 14.43
N PRO A 281 3.55 -42.87 13.86
CA PRO A 281 3.67 -43.01 12.41
C PRO A 281 2.38 -43.48 11.72
N GLN A 282 1.48 -44.14 12.44
CA GLN A 282 0.16 -44.55 11.93
C GLN A 282 -0.67 -43.38 11.40
N LEU A 283 -0.46 -42.16 11.91
CA LEU A 283 -1.17 -40.95 11.44
C LEU A 283 -0.75 -40.54 10.03
N VAL A 284 0.44 -40.95 9.59
CA VAL A 284 0.87 -40.74 8.19
C VAL A 284 -0.03 -41.53 7.25
N GLU A 285 -0.34 -42.79 7.59
CA GLU A 285 -1.22 -43.63 6.78
C GLU A 285 -2.68 -43.17 6.84
N SER A 286 -3.18 -42.78 8.01
CA SER A 286 -4.60 -42.46 8.19
C SER A 286 -4.99 -41.03 7.82
N LEU A 287 -4.11 -40.04 8.05
CA LEU A 287 -4.42 -38.61 7.84
C LEU A 287 -3.66 -37.99 6.68
N VAL A 288 -2.35 -38.25 6.58
CA VAL A 288 -1.49 -37.55 5.60
C VAL A 288 -1.65 -38.13 4.20
N LYS A 289 -1.49 -39.45 4.03
CA LYS A 289 -1.51 -40.11 2.71
C LYS A 289 -2.80 -39.90 1.92
N PRO A 290 -4.01 -40.05 2.50
CA PRO A 290 -5.25 -39.89 1.73
C PRO A 290 -5.38 -38.49 1.14
N VAL A 291 -5.10 -37.45 1.95
CA VAL A 291 -5.21 -36.05 1.52
C VAL A 291 -4.08 -35.67 0.56
N LEU A 292 -2.88 -36.23 0.74
CA LEU A 292 -1.76 -36.03 -0.19
C LEU A 292 -2.08 -36.59 -1.58
N LEU A 293 -2.66 -37.79 -1.66
CA LEU A 293 -3.09 -38.42 -2.92
C LEU A 293 -4.25 -37.66 -3.58
N GLU A 294 -5.20 -37.17 -2.78
CA GLU A 294 -6.28 -36.31 -3.29
C GLU A 294 -5.72 -34.98 -3.85
N SER A 295 -4.79 -34.35 -3.14
CA SER A 295 -4.12 -33.12 -3.56
C SER A 295 -3.32 -33.32 -4.85
N GLN A 296 -2.64 -34.47 -4.99
CA GLN A 296 -1.94 -34.85 -6.21
C GLN A 296 -2.89 -34.96 -7.40
N ASN A 297 -4.03 -35.67 -7.23
CA ASN A 297 -5.03 -35.82 -8.28
C ASN A 297 -5.66 -34.49 -8.67
N ARG A 298 -6.00 -33.64 -7.68
CA ARG A 298 -6.53 -32.30 -7.91
C ARG A 298 -5.54 -31.42 -8.69
N SER A 299 -4.25 -31.47 -8.33
CA SER A 299 -3.19 -30.73 -9.01
C SER A 299 -3.01 -31.20 -10.45
N LEU A 300 -3.05 -32.53 -10.68
CA LEU A 300 -3.02 -33.09 -12.04
C LEU A 300 -4.19 -32.60 -12.90
N MET A 301 -5.40 -32.62 -12.36
CA MET A 301 -6.59 -32.16 -13.07
C MET A 301 -6.52 -30.65 -13.39
N ASP A 302 -6.09 -29.83 -12.43
CA ASP A 302 -5.95 -28.38 -12.61
C ASP A 302 -4.88 -28.04 -13.65
N ILE A 303 -3.70 -28.69 -13.59
CA ILE A 303 -2.64 -28.51 -14.60
C ILE A 303 -3.17 -28.87 -16.00
N ARG A 304 -3.86 -30.01 -16.16
CA ARG A 304 -4.43 -30.43 -17.45
C ARG A 304 -5.47 -29.45 -17.96
N ALA A 305 -6.37 -28.98 -17.10
CA ALA A 305 -7.40 -28.01 -17.46
C ALA A 305 -6.79 -26.68 -17.92
N LYS A 306 -5.83 -26.14 -17.16
CA LYS A 306 -5.12 -24.90 -17.53
C LYS A 306 -4.38 -25.04 -18.85
N VAL A 307 -3.72 -26.19 -19.11
CA VAL A 307 -3.05 -26.45 -20.39
C VAL A 307 -4.04 -26.47 -21.54
N ALA A 308 -5.17 -27.18 -21.40
CA ALA A 308 -6.21 -27.22 -22.42
C ALA A 308 -6.81 -25.82 -22.71
N ASP A 309 -7.05 -25.02 -21.67
CA ASP A 309 -7.51 -23.64 -21.81
C ASP A 309 -6.47 -22.75 -22.51
N MET A 310 -5.18 -22.87 -22.14
CA MET A 310 -4.11 -22.13 -22.81
C MET A 310 -4.00 -22.49 -24.30
N GLU A 311 -4.13 -23.78 -24.65
CA GLU A 311 -4.15 -24.24 -26.04
C GLU A 311 -5.36 -23.68 -26.81
N LYS A 312 -6.55 -23.76 -26.22
CA LYS A 312 -7.78 -23.21 -26.80
C LYS A 312 -7.66 -21.70 -27.06
N TYR A 313 -7.23 -20.93 -26.07
CA TYR A 313 -7.14 -19.47 -26.20
C TYR A 313 -6.01 -19.03 -27.11
N SER A 314 -4.87 -19.73 -27.10
CA SER A 314 -3.77 -19.44 -28.05
C SER A 314 -4.16 -19.77 -29.49
N ALA A 315 -4.85 -20.88 -29.74
CA ALA A 315 -5.38 -21.20 -31.07
C ALA A 315 -6.39 -20.14 -31.55
N ARG A 316 -7.32 -19.70 -30.68
CA ARG A 316 -8.27 -18.64 -31.02
C ARG A 316 -7.58 -17.30 -31.31
N LEU A 317 -6.56 -16.95 -30.53
CA LEU A 317 -5.79 -15.73 -30.74
C LEU A 317 -5.13 -15.68 -32.12
N LEU A 318 -4.60 -16.82 -32.59
CA LEU A 318 -4.02 -16.91 -33.94
C LEU A 318 -5.09 -16.65 -35.02
N VAL A 319 -6.29 -17.21 -34.87
CA VAL A 319 -7.42 -16.97 -35.78
C VAL A 319 -7.83 -15.50 -35.79
N VAL A 320 -7.93 -14.86 -34.62
CA VAL A 320 -8.27 -13.43 -34.50
C VAL A 320 -7.22 -12.56 -35.21
N ARG A 321 -5.94 -12.87 -35.05
CA ARG A 321 -4.85 -12.15 -35.74
C ARG A 321 -4.88 -12.34 -37.26
N GLU A 322 -5.21 -13.53 -37.73
CA GLU A 322 -5.39 -13.78 -39.18
C GLU A 322 -6.58 -13.01 -39.75
N GLN A 323 -7.70 -12.97 -39.02
CA GLN A 323 -8.89 -12.19 -39.39
C GLN A 323 -8.61 -10.68 -39.44
N GLN A 324 -7.80 -10.15 -38.52
CA GLN A 324 -7.36 -8.75 -38.55
C GLN A 324 -6.39 -8.46 -39.71
N ALA A 325 -5.54 -9.43 -40.10
CA ALA A 325 -4.59 -9.27 -41.19
C ALA A 325 -5.25 -9.33 -42.59
N ASN A 326 -6.39 -10.01 -42.73
CA ASN A 326 -7.13 -10.16 -43.99
C ASN A 326 -8.57 -9.58 -43.90
N PRO A 327 -8.74 -8.25 -43.88
CA PRO A 327 -10.05 -7.61 -43.73
C PRO A 327 -11.00 -7.83 -44.93
N ASP A 328 -10.47 -8.13 -46.13
CA ASP A 328 -11.24 -8.19 -47.39
C ASP A 328 -12.18 -9.40 -47.52
N LYS A 329 -12.14 -10.37 -46.59
CA LYS A 329 -13.03 -11.56 -46.61
C LYS A 329 -14.28 -11.45 -45.73
N ASN A 330 -14.41 -10.38 -44.93
CA ASN A 330 -15.48 -10.22 -43.93
C ASN A 330 -16.24 -8.88 -44.07
N PHE A 331 -16.37 -8.35 -45.28
CA PHE A 331 -16.99 -7.04 -45.52
C PHE A 331 -18.47 -6.95 -45.07
N ASP A 332 -19.20 -8.07 -45.06
CA ASP A 332 -20.61 -8.10 -44.63
C ASP A 332 -20.82 -8.07 -43.11
N ALA A 333 -19.80 -8.37 -42.30
CA ALA A 333 -19.92 -8.35 -40.83
C ALA A 333 -19.44 -7.02 -40.21
N LEU A 334 -18.66 -6.23 -40.94
CA LEU A 334 -18.07 -4.98 -40.46
C LEU A 334 -18.95 -3.74 -40.72
N SER A 335 -19.84 -3.79 -41.72
CA SER A 335 -20.73 -2.66 -42.06
C SER A 335 -21.81 -2.43 -40.98
N ASP A 336 -22.35 -3.50 -40.39
CA ASP A 336 -23.37 -3.40 -39.34
C ASP A 336 -22.78 -3.04 -37.96
N ILE A 337 -21.51 -3.37 -37.70
CA ILE A 337 -20.87 -3.07 -36.41
C ILE A 337 -20.34 -1.63 -36.38
N GLN A 338 -19.85 -1.08 -37.50
CA GLN A 338 -19.36 0.31 -37.55
C GLN A 338 -20.46 1.32 -37.18
N SER A 339 -21.71 1.03 -37.53
CA SER A 339 -22.87 1.85 -37.20
C SER A 339 -23.12 1.97 -35.69
N ASP A 340 -22.78 0.94 -34.91
CA ASP A 340 -22.93 0.93 -33.45
C ASP A 340 -21.69 1.45 -32.70
N THR A 341 -20.49 1.35 -33.26
CA THR A 341 -19.26 1.85 -32.61
C THR A 341 -19.08 3.37 -32.70
N SER A 342 -19.65 4.03 -33.71
CA SER A 342 -19.68 5.50 -33.80
C SER A 342 -20.49 6.15 -32.66
N SER A 343 -21.27 5.36 -31.92
CA SER A 343 -22.04 5.85 -30.77
C SER A 343 -21.24 5.87 -29.45
N LEU A 344 -20.01 5.33 -29.42
CA LEU A 344 -19.18 5.27 -28.21
C LEU A 344 -18.03 6.28 -28.20
N SER A 345 -17.67 6.85 -29.34
CA SER A 345 -16.58 7.84 -29.47
C SER A 345 -17.00 9.29 -29.18
N SER A 346 -18.27 9.53 -28.85
CA SER A 346 -18.82 10.87 -28.55
C SER A 346 -18.89 11.23 -27.06
N PHE A 347 -18.26 10.46 -26.16
CA PHE A 347 -18.23 10.80 -24.73
C PHE A 347 -17.02 11.68 -24.36
N SER A 348 -16.99 12.91 -24.88
CA SER A 348 -16.14 13.99 -24.35
C SER A 348 -16.81 14.66 -23.15
N THR A 349 -16.22 14.42 -21.97
CA THR A 349 -16.17 15.29 -20.77
C THR A 349 -17.31 16.29 -20.58
N SER A 350 -18.43 15.84 -20.00
CA SER A 350 -19.29 16.68 -19.16
C SER A 350 -19.22 16.20 -17.71
N SER A 351 -18.82 17.12 -16.85
CA SER A 351 -18.81 17.01 -15.39
C SER A 351 -20.23 16.87 -14.83
N ALA A 352 -20.33 16.15 -13.71
CA ALA A 352 -21.51 15.93 -12.85
C ALA A 352 -22.34 14.68 -13.17
N GLY A 353 -22.07 13.62 -12.39
CA GLY A 353 -22.94 12.45 -12.28
C GLY A 353 -22.22 11.34 -11.55
N THR A 354 -22.59 11.10 -10.30
CA THR A 354 -22.13 10.01 -9.43
C THR A 354 -22.47 8.66 -10.08
N ARG A 355 -21.62 8.21 -11.02
CA ARG A 355 -21.80 6.95 -11.75
C ARG A 355 -21.52 5.79 -10.80
N SER A 356 -22.59 5.09 -10.42
CA SER A 356 -22.56 3.86 -9.63
C SER A 356 -21.44 2.90 -10.07
N THR A 357 -20.69 2.39 -9.09
CA THR A 357 -19.67 1.33 -9.19
C THR A 357 -20.13 0.10 -9.98
N LYS A 358 -21.45 -0.09 -10.11
CA LYS A 358 -22.07 -1.19 -10.86
C LYS A 358 -21.92 -1.04 -12.38
N ASN A 359 -21.95 0.19 -12.91
CA ASN A 359 -21.81 0.44 -14.35
C ASN A 359 -20.35 0.41 -14.81
N THR A 360 -19.40 0.87 -14.00
CA THR A 360 -17.95 0.72 -14.23
C THR A 360 -17.55 -0.76 -14.23
N ARG A 361 -18.04 -1.55 -13.28
CA ARG A 361 -17.82 -3.02 -13.27
C ARG A 361 -18.43 -3.71 -14.48
N LYS A 362 -19.63 -3.31 -14.93
CA LYS A 362 -20.27 -3.89 -16.13
C LYS A 362 -19.52 -3.53 -17.41
N ALA A 363 -18.95 -2.32 -17.50
CA ALA A 363 -18.11 -1.90 -18.61
C ALA A 363 -16.75 -2.63 -18.62
N GLN A 364 -16.10 -2.79 -17.46
CA GLN A 364 -14.86 -3.57 -17.35
C GLN A 364 -15.06 -5.06 -17.66
N ARG A 365 -16.18 -5.66 -17.23
CA ARG A 365 -16.53 -7.06 -17.59
C ARG A 365 -16.74 -7.26 -19.09
N LYS A 366 -17.18 -6.23 -19.81
CA LYS A 366 -17.28 -6.27 -21.28
C LYS A 366 -15.92 -6.06 -21.95
N LEU A 367 -15.02 -5.29 -21.32
CA LEU A 367 -13.69 -4.97 -21.85
C LEU A 367 -12.83 -6.22 -22.05
N TRP A 368 -12.83 -7.14 -21.07
CA TRP A 368 -12.05 -8.38 -21.08
C TRP A 368 -12.89 -9.61 -21.41
N SER A 369 -14.02 -9.43 -22.11
CA SER A 369 -14.90 -10.53 -22.46
C SER A 369 -14.25 -11.41 -23.52
N LEU A 370 -14.20 -12.72 -23.26
CA LEU A 370 -13.74 -13.77 -24.20
C LEU A 370 -14.81 -14.15 -25.24
N LYS A 371 -15.85 -13.34 -25.42
CA LYS A 371 -16.89 -13.61 -26.41
C LYS A 371 -16.32 -13.36 -27.82
N GLU A 372 -16.47 -14.34 -28.69
CA GLU A 372 -16.07 -14.23 -30.10
C GLU A 372 -16.74 -13.02 -30.77
N GLY A 373 -15.95 -12.24 -31.52
CA GLY A 373 -16.40 -11.02 -32.19
C GLY A 373 -16.39 -9.77 -31.30
N ASN A 374 -15.85 -9.85 -30.08
CA ASN A 374 -15.62 -8.67 -29.25
C ASN A 374 -14.54 -7.77 -29.89
N PRO A 375 -14.74 -6.44 -30.02
CA PRO A 375 -13.72 -5.53 -30.54
C PRO A 375 -12.36 -5.59 -29.83
N ARG A 376 -12.32 -6.03 -28.57
CA ARG A 376 -11.08 -6.22 -27.78
C ARG A 376 -10.77 -7.68 -27.47
N GLU A 377 -11.25 -8.59 -28.32
CA GLU A 377 -11.05 -10.03 -28.15
C GLU A 377 -9.56 -10.41 -28.05
N GLU A 378 -8.68 -9.79 -28.85
CA GLU A 378 -7.24 -10.04 -28.78
C GLU A 378 -6.64 -9.66 -27.42
N GLN A 379 -6.94 -8.46 -26.91
CA GLN A 379 -6.41 -8.03 -25.60
C GLN A 379 -6.96 -8.90 -24.47
N ALA A 380 -8.24 -9.31 -24.56
CA ALA A 380 -8.85 -10.24 -23.62
C ALA A 380 -8.14 -11.61 -23.61
N LEU A 381 -7.88 -12.19 -24.79
CA LEU A 381 -7.16 -13.46 -24.91
C LEU A 381 -5.71 -13.36 -24.43
N LEU A 382 -5.01 -12.28 -24.76
CA LEU A 382 -3.63 -12.06 -24.27
C LEU A 382 -3.58 -11.95 -22.75
N TYR A 383 -4.51 -11.22 -22.15
CA TYR A 383 -4.61 -11.09 -20.70
C TYR A 383 -4.85 -12.45 -20.03
N THR A 384 -5.81 -13.23 -20.53
CA THR A 384 -6.13 -14.54 -19.93
C THR A 384 -5.02 -15.56 -20.13
N ILE A 385 -4.36 -15.60 -21.28
CA ILE A 385 -3.18 -16.45 -21.50
C ILE A 385 -2.05 -16.06 -20.53
N THR A 386 -1.81 -14.76 -20.35
CA THR A 386 -0.80 -14.25 -19.42
C THR A 386 -1.08 -14.70 -17.98
N GLU A 387 -2.32 -14.55 -17.54
CA GLU A 387 -2.78 -14.98 -16.21
C GLU A 387 -2.66 -16.51 -16.04
N LEU A 388 -3.07 -17.30 -17.04
CA LEU A 388 -2.94 -18.75 -17.01
C LEU A 388 -1.48 -19.20 -16.92
N ILE A 389 -0.58 -18.58 -17.68
CA ILE A 389 0.87 -18.88 -17.63
C ILE A 389 1.41 -18.61 -16.23
N GLN A 390 1.17 -17.41 -15.67
CA GLN A 390 1.70 -17.04 -14.36
C GLN A 390 1.12 -17.93 -13.25
N ASN A 391 -0.17 -18.24 -13.31
CA ASN A 391 -0.82 -19.11 -12.34
C ASN A 391 -0.27 -20.55 -12.41
N THR A 392 -0.09 -21.10 -13.60
CA THR A 392 0.52 -22.43 -13.76
C THR A 392 1.98 -22.44 -13.30
N GLU A 393 2.79 -21.44 -13.63
CA GLU A 393 4.19 -21.36 -13.16
C GLU A 393 4.29 -21.26 -11.62
N ARG A 394 3.34 -20.58 -10.95
CA ARG A 394 3.28 -20.52 -9.48
C ARG A 394 2.99 -21.88 -8.83
N LEU A 395 2.27 -22.77 -9.50
CA LEU A 395 2.01 -24.13 -8.99
C LEU A 395 3.28 -24.97 -8.85
N THR A 396 4.42 -24.56 -9.44
CA THR A 396 5.69 -25.29 -9.35
C THR A 396 6.17 -25.53 -7.92
N SER A 397 5.91 -24.60 -6.98
CA SER A 397 6.26 -24.77 -5.57
C SER A 397 5.47 -25.91 -4.92
N ASP A 398 4.15 -25.89 -5.13
CA ASP A 398 3.21 -26.83 -4.52
C ASP A 398 3.38 -28.23 -5.10
N VAL A 399 3.60 -28.32 -6.42
CA VAL A 399 3.94 -29.57 -7.10
C VAL A 399 5.22 -30.15 -6.52
N ARG A 400 6.25 -29.33 -6.32
CA ARG A 400 7.52 -29.79 -5.75
C ARG A 400 7.33 -30.36 -4.34
N THR A 401 6.67 -29.62 -3.44
CA THR A 401 6.48 -30.08 -2.05
C THR A 401 5.66 -31.36 -2.00
N THR A 402 4.64 -31.47 -2.86
CA THR A 402 3.79 -32.66 -3.00
C THR A 402 4.60 -33.86 -3.52
N CYS A 403 5.40 -33.67 -4.58
CA CYS A 403 6.24 -34.74 -5.13
C CYS A 403 7.29 -35.22 -4.12
N LEU A 404 7.92 -34.31 -3.36
CA LEU A 404 8.88 -34.68 -2.33
C LEU A 404 8.23 -35.51 -1.22
N ALA A 405 7.04 -35.13 -0.77
CA ALA A 405 6.30 -35.89 0.23
C ALA A 405 5.85 -37.26 -0.27
N LEU A 406 5.38 -37.35 -1.52
CA LEU A 406 5.04 -38.63 -2.15
C LEU A 406 6.28 -39.54 -2.25
N ALA A 407 7.42 -39.00 -2.68
CA ALA A 407 8.69 -39.72 -2.75
C ALA A 407 9.14 -40.25 -1.39
N GLU A 408 9.07 -39.40 -0.35
CA GLU A 408 9.41 -39.76 1.03
C GLU A 408 8.56 -40.92 1.55
N LEU A 409 7.31 -41.02 1.09
CA LEU A 409 6.36 -42.08 1.45
C LEU A 409 6.39 -43.30 0.51
N GLY A 410 7.32 -43.35 -0.45
CA GLY A 410 7.48 -44.45 -1.41
C GLY A 410 6.42 -44.50 -2.52
N LEU A 411 5.70 -43.40 -2.75
CA LEU A 411 4.65 -43.26 -3.79
C LEU A 411 5.26 -42.66 -5.07
N ASP A 412 6.30 -43.32 -5.59
CA ASP A 412 7.09 -42.82 -6.72
C ASP A 412 6.32 -42.69 -8.03
N THR A 413 5.33 -43.57 -8.25
CA THR A 413 4.47 -43.53 -9.43
C THR A 413 3.61 -42.27 -9.47
N GLU A 414 3.01 -41.91 -8.35
CA GLU A 414 2.14 -40.74 -8.19
C GLU A 414 2.96 -39.45 -8.23
N ALA A 415 4.15 -39.45 -7.63
CA ALA A 415 5.09 -38.35 -7.69
C ALA A 415 5.59 -38.11 -9.13
N GLY A 416 6.03 -39.17 -9.81
CA GLY A 416 6.55 -39.11 -11.17
C GLY A 416 5.50 -38.67 -12.19
N THR A 417 4.24 -39.12 -12.04
CA THR A 417 3.14 -38.70 -12.91
C THR A 417 2.82 -37.20 -12.76
N LEU A 418 2.78 -36.69 -11.53
CA LEU A 418 2.57 -35.26 -11.27
C LEU A 418 3.74 -34.41 -11.79
N HIS A 419 4.98 -34.85 -11.52
CA HIS A 419 6.19 -34.17 -11.99
C HIS A 419 6.27 -34.11 -13.53
N SER A 420 5.98 -35.23 -14.20
CA SER A 420 5.96 -35.31 -15.67
C SER A 420 4.87 -34.41 -16.27
N ALA A 421 3.67 -34.40 -15.68
CA ALA A 421 2.58 -33.53 -16.14
C ALA A 421 2.95 -32.04 -16.02
N MET A 422 3.59 -31.64 -14.93
CA MET A 422 4.05 -30.26 -14.75
C MET A 422 5.19 -29.91 -15.72
N THR A 423 6.12 -30.84 -15.96
CA THR A 423 7.19 -30.67 -16.95
C THR A 423 6.62 -30.42 -18.35
N ALA A 424 5.70 -31.28 -18.80
CA ALA A 424 5.02 -31.13 -20.08
C ALA A 424 4.23 -29.82 -20.17
N ALA A 425 3.57 -29.40 -19.08
CA ALA A 425 2.86 -28.13 -19.03
C ALA A 425 3.80 -26.92 -19.22
N LEU A 426 4.98 -26.93 -18.58
CA LEU A 426 5.97 -25.87 -18.73
C LEU A 426 6.59 -25.83 -20.13
N GLU A 427 6.85 -26.98 -20.75
CA GLU A 427 7.27 -27.07 -22.15
C GLU A 427 6.20 -26.48 -23.08
N LYS A 428 4.92 -26.81 -22.82
CA LYS A 428 3.81 -26.23 -23.57
C LYS A 428 3.72 -24.70 -23.40
N ILE A 429 3.92 -24.20 -22.19
CA ILE A 429 3.98 -22.76 -21.92
C ILE A 429 5.09 -22.10 -22.74
N GLN A 430 6.27 -22.72 -22.85
CA GLN A 430 7.35 -22.19 -23.68
C GLN A 430 6.94 -22.14 -25.17
N GLN A 431 6.32 -23.20 -25.70
CA GLN A 431 5.80 -23.21 -27.06
C GLN A 431 4.75 -22.11 -27.29
N ILE A 432 3.82 -21.95 -26.36
CA ILE A 432 2.78 -20.90 -26.42
C ILE A 432 3.42 -19.51 -26.35
N ARG A 433 4.43 -19.29 -25.50
CA ARG A 433 5.16 -18.02 -25.45
C ARG A 433 5.78 -17.66 -26.80
N HIS A 434 6.42 -18.62 -27.46
CA HIS A 434 7.01 -18.41 -28.79
C HIS A 434 5.95 -18.15 -29.87
N SER A 435 4.81 -18.83 -29.81
CA SER A 435 3.70 -18.66 -30.76
C SER A 435 2.96 -17.33 -30.58
N VAL A 436 2.68 -16.94 -29.34
CA VAL A 436 1.88 -15.76 -29.01
C VAL A 436 2.71 -14.46 -29.10
N TRP A 437 4.00 -14.50 -28.78
CA TRP A 437 4.91 -13.34 -28.82
C TRP A 437 6.17 -13.60 -29.69
N PRO A 438 6.03 -13.76 -31.01
CA PRO A 438 7.17 -13.96 -31.90
C PRO A 438 8.08 -12.72 -31.94
N GLY A 439 9.37 -12.89 -31.64
CA GLY A 439 10.38 -11.81 -31.72
C GLY A 439 10.56 -10.94 -30.47
N SER A 440 9.87 -11.26 -29.36
CA SER A 440 9.99 -10.51 -28.10
C SER A 440 11.05 -11.14 -27.17
N THR A 441 12.29 -10.66 -27.23
CA THR A 441 13.31 -10.99 -26.22
C THR A 441 13.04 -10.17 -24.96
N VAL A 442 12.72 -10.87 -23.87
CA VAL A 442 12.35 -10.33 -22.54
C VAL A 442 13.32 -9.24 -22.06
N LYS A 443 12.85 -7.99 -21.93
CA LYS A 443 13.47 -6.99 -21.06
C LYS A 443 12.68 -6.94 -19.75
N LYS A 444 13.36 -7.22 -18.63
CA LYS A 444 12.80 -7.04 -17.29
C LYS A 444 12.49 -5.56 -17.05
N THR A 445 11.21 -5.21 -16.93
CA THR A 445 10.78 -3.96 -16.31
C THR A 445 9.99 -4.30 -15.07
N GLY A 446 10.58 -4.09 -13.91
CA GLY A 446 9.89 -4.18 -12.63
C GLY A 446 9.20 -2.86 -12.31
N SER A 447 7.94 -2.93 -11.90
CA SER A 447 7.34 -2.00 -10.94
C SER A 447 6.00 -2.55 -10.47
N ASP A 448 5.86 -2.71 -9.17
CA ASP A 448 4.57 -2.81 -8.48
C ASP A 448 3.77 -1.51 -8.70
N ALA A 449 2.48 -1.61 -9.04
CA ALA A 449 1.49 -0.56 -8.80
C ALA A 449 0.07 -1.09 -8.99
N ASP A 450 -0.65 -1.20 -7.88
CA ASP A 450 -2.10 -1.29 -7.81
C ASP A 450 -2.74 0.00 -8.33
N ALA A 451 -2.98 0.06 -9.65
CA ALA A 451 -4.05 0.85 -10.29
C ALA A 451 -4.11 0.47 -11.77
N ILE A 452 -5.20 -0.20 -12.18
CA ILE A 452 -5.41 -0.65 -13.57
C ILE A 452 -5.76 0.56 -14.44
N ASP A 453 -4.74 1.24 -14.98
CA ASP A 453 -4.90 2.06 -16.17
C ASP A 453 -4.89 1.13 -17.39
N PRO A 454 -6.00 1.00 -18.15
CA PRO A 454 -6.10 0.05 -19.26
C PRO A 454 -5.04 0.32 -20.35
N THR A 455 -4.54 1.55 -20.45
CA THR A 455 -3.48 1.91 -21.42
C THR A 455 -2.12 1.31 -21.05
N LEU A 456 -1.83 1.19 -19.75
CA LEU A 456 -0.58 0.65 -19.22
C LEU A 456 -0.59 -0.89 -19.28
N THR A 457 -1.76 -1.50 -19.04
CA THR A 457 -1.99 -2.95 -19.21
C THR A 457 -1.83 -3.38 -20.67
N ASP A 458 -2.37 -2.63 -21.63
CA ASP A 458 -2.27 -2.95 -23.07
C ASP A 458 -0.81 -2.93 -23.58
N MET A 459 0.06 -2.09 -23.01
CA MET A 459 1.49 -2.11 -23.35
C MET A 459 2.22 -3.33 -22.79
N GLN A 460 1.85 -3.78 -21.59
CA GLN A 460 2.45 -4.96 -20.96
C GLN A 460 2.10 -6.25 -21.69
N LEU A 461 0.88 -6.35 -22.23
CA LEU A 461 0.40 -7.52 -23.00
C LEU A 461 1.14 -7.75 -24.33
N LYS A 462 1.91 -6.76 -24.81
CA LYS A 462 2.78 -6.92 -26.00
C LYS A 462 4.02 -7.77 -25.73
N PHE A 463 4.31 -8.07 -24.48
CA PHE A 463 5.46 -8.87 -24.07
C PHE A 463 4.99 -10.10 -23.28
N PRO A 464 5.72 -11.22 -23.34
CA PRO A 464 5.40 -12.39 -22.53
C PRO A 464 5.52 -12.05 -21.03
N PRO A 465 4.70 -12.67 -20.15
CA PRO A 465 4.83 -12.46 -18.72
C PRO A 465 6.20 -12.88 -18.21
N ALA A 466 6.69 -12.16 -17.19
CA ALA A 466 7.86 -12.57 -16.41
C ALA A 466 7.64 -13.98 -15.85
N SER A 467 8.68 -14.81 -15.89
CA SER A 467 8.59 -16.17 -15.38
C SER A 467 8.52 -16.19 -13.85
N CYS A 468 7.56 -16.95 -13.32
CA CYS A 468 7.37 -17.17 -11.89
C CYS A 468 7.85 -18.55 -11.43
N ILE A 469 8.63 -19.27 -12.25
CA ILE A 469 9.10 -20.62 -11.95
C ILE A 469 10.15 -20.56 -10.82
N SER A 470 9.97 -21.37 -9.78
CA SER A 470 11.00 -21.55 -8.75
C SER A 470 12.25 -22.20 -9.34
N ALA A 471 13.44 -21.62 -9.12
CA ALA A 471 14.69 -22.17 -9.63
C ALA A 471 14.95 -23.62 -9.18
N THR A 472 14.38 -24.00 -8.03
CA THR A 472 14.54 -25.33 -7.44
C THR A 472 13.36 -26.24 -7.72
N TRP A 473 12.41 -25.92 -8.60
CA TRP A 473 11.20 -26.75 -8.74
C TRP A 473 11.48 -28.20 -9.17
N ARG A 474 12.40 -28.39 -10.13
CA ARG A 474 12.66 -29.69 -10.77
C ARG A 474 13.29 -30.69 -9.79
N LEU A 475 12.87 -31.95 -9.89
CA LEU A 475 13.39 -33.07 -9.12
C LEU A 475 14.14 -34.01 -10.07
N ASN A 476 15.44 -34.18 -9.84
CA ASN A 476 16.28 -35.05 -10.67
C ASN A 476 15.97 -36.54 -10.48
N ILE A 477 15.29 -36.91 -9.40
CA ILE A 477 14.86 -38.28 -9.15
C ILE A 477 13.77 -38.75 -10.13
N TYR A 478 13.15 -37.82 -10.86
CA TYR A 478 12.09 -38.07 -11.85
C TYR A 478 12.45 -37.50 -13.24
N SER A 479 13.71 -37.05 -13.43
CA SER A 479 14.16 -36.40 -14.67
C SER A 479 14.59 -37.35 -15.76
#